data_AF-A0A9E0N8S5-F1
#
_entry.id   AF-A0A9E0N8S5-F1
#
_cell.length_a   1.000
_cell.length_b   1.000
_cell.length_c   1.000
_cell.angle_alpha   90.00
_cell.angle_beta   90.00
_cell.angle_gamma   90.00
#
_symmetry.space_group_name_H-M   'P 1'
#
loop_
_entity.id
_entity.type
_entity.pdbx_description
1 polymer ?
#
loop_
_entity_poly.entity_id
_entity_poly.type
_entity_poly.pdbx_seq_one_letter_code
_entity_poly.pdbx_strand_id
1 'polypeptide(L)' 'MLPRRALPAGRLDRAHRSTCPFPAPYCREWVELYVDPDSTGVMVEDCAVCCRPWTVAVERAGGRTKVRIERAQ' A
#
# COMPACT_ATOMS: atom_id res chain seq x y z
N MET A 1 8.97 -17.39 35.76
CA MET A 1 9.56 -18.08 34.59
C MET A 1 8.43 -18.79 33.85
N LEU A 2 7.84 -18.16 32.82
CA LEU A 2 6.89 -18.80 31.90
C LEU A 2 7.63 -19.16 30.61
N PRO A 3 7.43 -20.36 30.03
CA PRO A 3 8.10 -20.74 28.80
C PRO A 3 7.53 -19.91 27.65
N ARG A 4 8.41 -19.25 26.89
CA ARG A 4 8.06 -18.57 25.65
C ARG A 4 7.63 -19.64 24.65
N ARG A 5 6.32 -19.75 24.44
CA ARG A 5 5.71 -20.66 23.46
C ARG A 5 6.26 -20.28 22.08
N ALA A 6 6.98 -21.19 21.44
CA ALA A 6 7.45 -21.01 20.08
C ALA A 6 6.24 -20.98 19.13
N LEU A 7 6.05 -19.87 18.41
CA LEU A 7 5.10 -19.79 17.32
C LEU A 7 5.60 -20.71 16.18
N PRO A 8 4.72 -21.54 15.58
CA PRO A 8 5.13 -22.42 14.49
C PRO A 8 5.63 -21.57 13.31
N ALA A 9 6.76 -21.97 12.73
CA ALA A 9 7.30 -21.44 11.49
C ALA A 9 6.38 -21.81 10.31
N GLY A 10 5.23 -21.14 10.23
CA GLY A 10 4.26 -21.28 9.16
C GLY A 10 4.12 -19.96 8.43
N ARG A 11 4.76 -19.87 7.26
CA ARG A 11 4.53 -18.87 6.20
C ARG A 11 5.08 -17.45 6.45
N LEU A 12 6.41 -17.30 6.38
CA LEU A 12 7.02 -16.04 5.92
C LEU A 12 7.09 -16.07 4.39
N ASP A 13 5.93 -16.11 3.73
CA ASP A 13 5.89 -16.09 2.26
C ASP A 13 6.35 -14.71 1.77
N ARG A 14 7.40 -14.72 0.94
CA ARG A 14 7.98 -13.65 0.12
C ARG A 14 7.49 -12.23 0.44
N ALA A 15 8.35 -11.45 1.09
CA ALA A 15 8.26 -9.98 1.12
C ALA A 15 8.33 -9.42 -0.31
N HIS A 16 7.20 -9.40 -1.02
CA HIS A 16 6.99 -8.54 -2.16
C HIS A 16 6.91 -7.12 -1.59
N ARG A 17 8.05 -6.40 -1.59
CA ARG A 17 8.08 -5.00 -1.18
C ARG A 17 7.11 -4.24 -2.07
N SER A 18 5.94 -3.95 -1.51
CA SER A 18 4.82 -3.34 -2.23
C SER A 18 4.80 -1.83 -2.02
N THR A 19 5.97 -1.24 -1.81
CA THR A 19 6.16 0.22 -1.76
C THR A 19 6.60 0.71 -3.13
N CYS A 20 5.89 1.69 -3.67
CA CYS A 20 6.20 2.29 -4.97
C CYS A 20 6.04 3.82 -4.90
N PRO A 21 6.96 4.60 -5.50
CA PRO A 21 6.84 6.05 -5.55
C PRO A 21 5.81 6.48 -6.60
N PHE A 22 4.95 7.42 -6.22
CA PHE A 22 3.93 8.02 -7.09
C PHE A 22 3.93 9.54 -6.97
N PRO A 23 3.63 10.29 -8.06
CA PRO A 23 3.48 11.73 -7.97
C PRO A 23 2.09 12.08 -7.40
N ALA A 24 2.05 12.79 -6.27
CA ALA A 24 0.80 13.19 -5.65
C ALA A 24 -0.06 14.07 -6.61
N PRO A 25 -1.37 13.82 -6.77
CA PRO A 25 -2.22 14.52 -7.75
C PRO A 25 -2.37 16.03 -7.59
N TYR A 26 -1.96 16.59 -6.45
CA TYR A 26 -2.09 18.01 -6.12
C TYR A 26 -0.76 18.77 -6.15
N CYS A 27 0.19 18.40 -5.30
CA CYS A 27 1.50 19.06 -5.24
C CYS A 27 2.52 18.50 -6.23
N ARG A 28 2.25 17.33 -6.83
CA ARG A 28 3.17 16.58 -7.71
C ARG A 28 4.46 16.12 -7.05
N GLU A 29 4.52 16.14 -5.73
CA GLU A 29 5.65 15.58 -4.98
C GLU A 29 5.65 14.06 -5.10
N TRP A 30 6.84 13.45 -5.19
CA TRP A 30 6.98 12.00 -5.24
C TRP A 30 6.86 11.42 -3.83
N VAL A 31 5.82 10.64 -3.59
CA VAL A 31 5.56 10.02 -2.29
C VAL A 31 5.63 8.50 -2.40
N GLU A 32 6.25 7.86 -1.41
CA GLU A 32 6.33 6.40 -1.29
C GLU A 32 5.01 5.87 -0.73
N LEU A 33 4.28 5.10 -1.54
CA LEU A 33 3.02 4.48 -1.15
C LEU A 33 3.24 2.99 -0.87
N TYR A 34 2.98 2.54 0.35
CA TYR A 34 2.92 1.12 0.68
C TYR A 34 1.52 0.57 0.39
N VAL A 35 1.44 -0.44 -0.48
CA VAL A 35 0.20 -1.14 -0.79
C VAL A 35 0.26 -2.52 -0.17
N ASP A 36 -0.60 -2.80 0.81
CA ASP A 36 -0.63 -4.13 1.44
C ASP A 36 -0.83 -5.22 0.36
N PRO A 37 0.00 -6.30 0.33
CA PRO A 37 -0.13 -7.41 -0.61
C PRO A 37 -1.53 -8.02 -0.72
N ASP A 38 -2.31 -7.99 0.36
CA ASP A 38 -3.64 -8.57 0.49
C ASP A 38 -4.77 -7.53 0.28
N SER A 39 -4.45 -6.25 0.14
CA SER A 39 -5.45 -5.21 -0.16
C SER A 39 -6.05 -5.37 -1.56
N THR A 40 -7.29 -4.95 -1.81
CA THR A 40 -7.89 -4.77 -3.15
C THR A 40 -9.06 -3.81 -3.00
N GLY A 41 -9.33 -2.99 -4.02
CA GLY A 41 -10.43 -2.03 -4.00
C GLY A 41 -9.94 -0.58 -3.97
N VAL A 42 -10.77 0.31 -3.44
CA VAL A 42 -10.53 1.76 -3.44
C VAL A 42 -10.37 2.24 -2.00
N MET A 43 -9.31 3.02 -1.77
CA MET A 43 -9.02 3.66 -0.49
C MET A 43 -8.69 5.15 -0.69
N VAL A 44 -8.81 5.92 0.38
CA VAL A 44 -8.40 7.34 0.41
C VAL A 44 -7.21 7.45 1.33
N GLU A 45 -6.13 8.01 0.80
CA GLU A 45 -4.93 8.36 1.55
C GLU A 45 -4.79 9.88 1.59
N ASP A 46 -3.98 10.41 2.49
CA ASP A 46 -3.60 11.82 2.51
C ASP A 46 -2.18 11.98 1.96
N CYS A 47 -1.93 13.05 1.19
CA CYS A 47 -0.57 13.37 0.79
C CYS A 47 0.24 13.82 2.02
N ALA A 48 1.35 13.14 2.33
CA ALA A 48 2.23 13.48 3.46
C ALA A 48 2.86 14.89 3.41
N VAL A 49 2.72 15.59 2.28
CA VAL A 49 3.32 16.91 2.02
C VAL A 49 2.28 18.02 2.06
N CYS A 50 1.17 17.86 1.32
CA CYS A 50 0.14 18.90 1.19
C CYS A 50 -1.19 18.58 1.89
N CYS A 51 -1.26 17.45 2.60
CA CYS A 51 -2.43 17.00 3.37
C CYS A 51 -3.75 16.99 2.57
N ARG A 52 -3.67 16.84 1.25
CA ARG A 52 -4.86 16.73 0.39
C ARG A 52 -5.19 15.26 0.15
N PRO A 53 -6.47 14.87 0.32
CA PRO A 53 -6.90 13.49 0.18
C PRO A 53 -6.89 13.08 -1.28
N TRP A 54 -6.39 11.88 -1.56
CA TRP A 54 -6.27 11.31 -2.89
C TRP A 54 -6.70 9.86 -2.87
N THR A 55 -7.32 9.42 -3.96
CA THR A 55 -7.88 8.09 -4.09
C THR A 55 -6.82 7.15 -4.65
N VAL A 56 -6.66 5.99 -4.01
CA VAL A 56 -5.82 4.89 -4.47
C VAL A 56 -6.73 3.72 -4.83
N ALA A 57 -6.74 3.34 -6.09
CA ALA A 57 -7.45 2.16 -6.59
C ALA A 57 -6.45 1.04 -6.87
N VAL A 58 -6.68 -0.12 -6.25
CA VAL A 58 -5.81 -1.28 -6.35
C VAL A 58 -6.57 -2.46 -6.94
N GLU A 59 -6.12 -2.92 -8.09
CA GLU A 59 -6.65 -4.07 -8.81
C GLU A 59 -5.59 -5.18 -8.86
N ARG A 60 -5.97 -6.41 -8.51
CA ARG A 60 -5.08 -7.58 -8.53
C ARG A 60 -5.66 -8.64 -9.45
N ALA A 61 -4.90 -9.04 -10.48
CA ALA A 61 -5.33 -10.04 -11.44
C ALA A 61 -4.14 -10.83 -12.01
N GLY A 62 -4.19 -12.16 -11.92
CA GLY A 62 -3.17 -13.04 -12.49
C GLY A 62 -1.75 -12.77 -11.97
N GLY A 63 -1.59 -12.49 -10.67
CA GLY A 63 -0.30 -12.19 -10.04
C GLY A 63 0.26 -10.80 -10.37
N ARG A 64 -0.49 -9.95 -11.08
CA ARG A 64 -0.12 -8.55 -11.32
C ARG A 64 -0.93 -7.63 -10.41
N THR A 65 -0.26 -6.60 -9.89
CA THR A 65 -0.88 -5.51 -9.14
C THR A 65 -0.91 -4.26 -10.01
N LYS A 66 -2.08 -3.67 -10.16
CA LYS A 66 -2.28 -2.39 -10.84
C LYS A 66 -2.75 -1.38 -9.80
N VAL A 67 -2.01 -0.28 -9.70
CA VAL A 67 -2.31 0.83 -8.79
C VAL A 67 -2.62 2.06 -9.63
N ARG A 68 -3.71 2.76 -9.30
CA ARG A 68 -4.14 4.00 -9.94
C ARG A 68 -4.42 5.03 -8.87
N ILE A 69 -3.99 6.26 -9.13
CA ILE A 69 -4.13 7.38 -8.22
C ILE A 69 -4.94 8.50 -8.87
N GLU A 70 -5.85 9.08 -8.11
CA GLU A 70 -6.75 10.15 -8.57
C GLU A 70 -6.99 11.16 -7.44
N ARG A 71 -7.51 12.34 -7.77
CA ARG A 71 -7.92 13.32 -6.77
C ARG A 71 -9.17 12.83 -6.06
N ALA A 72 -9.18 12.83 -4.73
CA ALA A 72 -10.43 12.67 -3.98
C ALA A 72 -11.09 14.05 -3.91
N GLN A 73 -12.18 14.19 -4.67
CA GLN A 73 -13.14 15.30 -4.77
C GLN A 73 -12.73 16.67 -4.18
#